data_AF-A0A2Z6D4X0-F1
#
_entry.id   AF-A0A2Z6D4X0-F1
#
_cell.length_a   1.000
_cell.length_b   1.000
_cell.length_c   1.000
_cell.angle_alpha   90.00
_cell.angle_beta   90.00
_cell.angle_gamma   90.00
#
_symmetry.space_group_name_H-M   'P 1'
#
loop_
_entity.id
_entity.type
_entity.pdbx_description
1 polymer ?
#
loop_
_entity_poly.entity_id
_entity_poly.type
_entity_poly.pdbx_seq_one_letter_code
_entity_poly.pdbx_strand_id
1 'polypeptide(L)'
;MPRKPSLPTVTRGIFQTPANREIELEADWDDWQDWLMNAESFRYCPMSSEPAYTVRKEQGTKGQGSYWYAYRKESGNLVKCYVGLDEGLTIENLEAVAKQLNEKLKRKVTKSVSVTNSLVTDRGAVTKVDEIEKLQKENKKLQRQVKQLQRQLQIALGKPVA
;
A
#
# COMPACT_ATOMS: atom_id res chain seq x y z
N MET A 1 -25.40 -17.32 14.94
CA MET A 1 -24.23 -16.76 14.22
C MET A 1 -23.90 -15.42 14.89
N PRO A 2 -22.78 -15.26 15.62
CA PRO A 2 -22.40 -13.95 16.14
C PRO A 2 -22.15 -13.02 14.95
N ARG A 3 -22.74 -11.81 14.98
CA ARG A 3 -22.44 -10.78 13.98
C ARG A 3 -20.95 -10.46 14.08
N LYS A 4 -20.21 -10.61 12.99
CA LYS A 4 -18.82 -10.12 12.95
C LYS A 4 -18.84 -8.64 13.36
N PRO A 5 -17.98 -8.21 14.29
CA PRO A 5 -17.93 -6.80 14.66
C PRO A 5 -17.69 -5.98 13.39
N SER A 6 -18.48 -4.91 13.21
CA SER A 6 -18.29 -3.99 12.11
C SER A 6 -16.92 -3.34 12.25
N LEU A 7 -16.12 -3.40 11.18
CA LEU A 7 -14.84 -2.71 11.16
C LEU A 7 -15.05 -1.20 11.39
N PRO A 8 -14.22 -0.55 12.21
CA PRO A 8 -14.14 0.90 12.30
C PRO A 8 -14.07 1.47 10.89
N THR A 9 -14.90 2.46 10.57
CA THR A 9 -15.03 2.97 9.19
C THR A 9 -14.75 4.46 9.16
N VAL A 10 -13.83 4.84 8.28
CA VAL A 10 -13.50 6.23 7.96
C VAL A 10 -14.22 6.55 6.65
N THR A 11 -15.12 7.52 6.69
CA THR A 11 -15.89 7.95 5.51
C THR A 11 -15.52 9.37 5.18
N ARG A 12 -14.95 9.58 3.98
CA ARG A 12 -14.59 10.92 3.50
C ARG A 12 -13.74 11.71 4.51
N GLY A 13 -12.75 11.05 5.11
CA GLY A 13 -11.86 11.67 6.11
C GLY A 13 -12.43 11.77 7.53
N ILE A 14 -13.66 11.33 7.77
CA ILE A 14 -14.29 11.35 9.09
C ILE A 14 -14.33 9.94 9.66
N PHE A 15 -13.74 9.76 10.83
CA PHE A 15 -13.76 8.52 11.58
C PHE A 15 -14.80 8.58 12.70
N GLN A 16 -15.79 7.70 12.66
CA GLN A 16 -16.73 7.52 13.78
C GLN A 16 -16.21 6.45 14.73
N THR A 17 -15.85 6.87 15.94
CA THR A 17 -15.42 5.98 17.01
C THR A 17 -16.59 5.12 17.51
N PRO A 18 -16.32 3.96 18.15
CA PRO A 18 -17.38 3.17 18.82
C PRO A 18 -18.12 3.94 19.92
N ALA A 19 -17.53 5.00 20.46
CA ALA A 19 -18.14 5.90 21.44
C ALA A 19 -19.01 7.00 20.80
N ASN A 20 -19.26 6.93 19.49
CA ASN A 20 -20.05 7.90 18.72
C ASN A 20 -19.44 9.33 18.70
N ARG A 21 -18.13 9.44 18.90
CA ARG A 21 -17.33 10.65 18.64
C ARG A 21 -16.85 10.63 17.19
N GLU A 22 -16.95 11.76 16.51
CA GLU A 22 -16.36 12.00 15.20
C GLU A 22 -14.94 12.56 15.38
N ILE A 23 -14.00 11.98 14.65
CA ILE A 23 -12.61 12.42 14.55
C ILE A 23 -12.38 12.75 13.07
N GLU A 24 -12.10 14.00 12.76
CA GLU A 24 -11.70 14.41 11.42
C GLU A 24 -10.18 14.23 11.28
N LEU A 25 -9.74 13.37 10.35
CA LEU A 25 -8.34 12.92 10.29
C LEU A 25 -7.33 14.07 10.27
N GLU A 26 -7.59 15.19 9.59
CA GLU A 26 -6.67 16.31 9.51
C GLU A 26 -6.83 17.34 10.64
N ALA A 27 -8.06 17.55 11.13
CA ALA A 27 -8.33 18.52 12.19
C ALA A 27 -8.02 17.96 13.59
N ASP A 28 -8.28 16.67 13.79
CA ASP A 28 -8.12 15.93 15.03
C ASP A 28 -6.96 14.91 14.89
N TRP A 29 -5.84 15.35 14.30
CA TRP A 29 -4.71 14.46 13.95
C TRP A 29 -4.15 13.66 15.14
N ASP A 30 -4.05 14.29 16.32
CA ASP A 30 -3.54 13.62 17.52
C ASP A 30 -4.50 12.52 17.99
N ASP A 31 -5.81 12.79 18.05
CA ASP A 31 -6.84 11.79 18.37
C ASP A 31 -6.83 10.64 17.34
N TRP A 32 -6.58 10.94 16.07
CA TRP A 32 -6.44 9.93 15.01
C TRP A 32 -5.20 9.05 15.22
N GLN A 33 -4.04 9.63 15.51
CA GLN A 33 -2.80 8.90 15.79
C GLN A 33 -2.93 8.04 17.06
N ASP A 34 -3.54 8.57 18.12
CA ASP A 34 -3.80 7.85 19.37
C ASP A 34 -4.68 6.62 19.15
N TRP A 35 -5.70 6.77 18.29
CA TRP A 35 -6.53 5.65 17.90
C TRP A 35 -5.75 4.61 17.07
N LEU A 36 -4.93 5.05 16.11
CA LEU A 36 -4.13 4.17 15.26
C LEU A 36 -3.15 3.30 16.05
N MET A 37 -2.57 3.80 17.14
CA MET A 37 -1.65 3.02 17.99
C MET A 37 -2.24 1.68 18.42
N ASN A 38 -3.54 1.66 18.74
CA ASN A 38 -4.24 0.48 19.26
C ASN A 38 -5.06 -0.26 18.18
N ALA A 39 -5.27 0.36 17.02
CA ALA A 39 -6.08 -0.21 15.96
C ALA A 39 -5.32 -1.30 15.16
N GLU A 40 -6.01 -2.41 14.89
CA GLU A 40 -5.48 -3.46 14.00
C GLU A 40 -5.94 -3.30 12.55
N SER A 41 -7.13 -2.75 12.32
CA SER A 41 -7.67 -2.51 10.98
C SER A 41 -8.85 -1.55 10.98
N PHE A 42 -9.07 -0.89 9.84
CA PHE A 42 -10.26 -0.09 9.55
C PHE A 42 -10.66 -0.20 8.09
N ARG A 43 -11.89 0.21 7.78
CA ARG A 43 -12.36 0.44 6.42
C ARG A 43 -12.20 1.91 6.07
N TYR A 44 -11.66 2.21 4.91
CA TYR A 44 -11.64 3.55 4.34
C TYR A 44 -12.60 3.64 3.16
N CYS A 45 -13.50 4.62 3.19
CA CYS A 45 -14.42 4.98 2.12
C CYS A 45 -13.95 6.31 1.51
N PRO A 46 -13.32 6.27 0.32
CA PRO A 46 -12.77 7.45 -0.35
C PRO A 46 -13.81 8.55 -0.62
N MET A 47 -13.34 9.78 -0.71
CA MET A 47 -14.08 10.91 -1.27
C MET A 47 -14.22 10.79 -2.80
N SER A 48 -13.22 10.21 -3.44
CA SER A 48 -13.24 9.89 -4.86
C SER A 48 -14.27 8.79 -5.19
N SER A 49 -14.52 8.57 -6.48
CA SER A 49 -15.39 7.48 -6.94
C SER A 49 -14.75 6.09 -6.80
N GLU A 50 -13.60 5.97 -6.13
CA GLU A 50 -12.91 4.71 -5.93
C GLU A 50 -13.61 3.85 -4.86
N PRO A 51 -13.71 2.52 -5.05
CA PRO A 51 -14.34 1.65 -4.07
C PRO A 51 -13.62 1.63 -2.72
N ALA A 52 -14.40 1.49 -1.66
CA ALA A 52 -13.91 1.31 -0.30
C ALA A 52 -12.97 0.09 -0.16
N TYR A 53 -12.04 0.17 0.78
CA TYR A 53 -11.05 -0.87 1.01
C TYR A 53 -10.70 -1.00 2.50
N THR A 54 -10.02 -2.08 2.87
CA THR A 54 -9.61 -2.34 4.25
C THR A 54 -8.14 -1.99 4.43
N VAL A 55 -7.81 -1.21 5.45
CA VAL A 55 -6.45 -0.91 5.88
C VAL A 55 -6.17 -1.76 7.12
N ARG A 56 -5.03 -2.47 7.14
CA ARG A 56 -4.67 -3.40 8.20
C ARG A 56 -3.23 -3.18 8.65
N LYS A 57 -3.04 -3.15 9.96
CA LYS A 57 -1.74 -3.13 10.60
C LYS A 57 -1.15 -4.54 10.54
N GLU A 58 0.08 -4.61 10.07
CA GLU A 58 0.90 -5.79 9.95
C GLU A 58 2.14 -5.61 10.82
N GLN A 59 2.50 -6.68 11.54
CA GLN A 59 3.69 -6.66 12.37
C GLN A 59 4.93 -6.78 11.48
N GLY A 60 5.88 -5.87 11.67
CA GLY A 60 7.19 -5.99 11.06
C GLY A 60 8.02 -7.13 11.64
N THR A 61 9.13 -7.43 10.96
CA THR A 61 10.16 -8.30 11.52
C THR A 61 10.81 -7.64 12.74
N LYS A 62 11.37 -8.47 13.65
CA LYS A 62 11.93 -8.04 14.95
C LYS A 62 12.66 -6.70 14.85
N GLY A 63 12.11 -5.67 15.50
CA GLY A 63 12.69 -4.33 15.63
C GLY A 63 12.20 -3.26 14.64
N GLN A 64 11.37 -3.59 13.63
CA GLN A 64 10.96 -2.64 12.59
C GLN A 64 9.58 -1.98 12.78
N GLY A 65 8.98 -2.08 13.97
CA GLY A 65 7.64 -1.53 14.23
C GLY A 65 6.54 -2.23 13.42
N SER A 66 5.29 -1.78 13.60
CA SER A 66 4.17 -2.24 12.75
C SER A 66 3.96 -1.28 11.60
N TYR A 67 3.46 -1.77 10.47
CA TYR A 67 3.16 -0.97 9.29
C TYR A 67 1.79 -1.31 8.72
N TRP A 68 1.28 -0.47 7.83
CA TRP A 68 -0.06 -0.61 7.26
C TRP A 68 -0.03 -1.07 5.82
N TYR A 69 -0.90 -2.03 5.53
CA TYR A 69 -1.25 -2.45 4.18
C TYR A 69 -2.74 -2.22 3.93
N ALA A 70 -3.03 -1.72 2.74
CA ALA A 70 -4.37 -1.66 2.21
C ALA A 70 -4.67 -2.90 1.38
N TYR A 71 -5.89 -3.40 1.52
CA TYR A 71 -6.40 -4.62 0.94
C TYR A 71 -7.72 -4.37 0.24
N ARG A 72 -7.85 -4.90 -0.98
CA ARG A 72 -9.12 -4.89 -1.69
C ARG A 72 -9.35 -6.20 -2.43
N LYS A 73 -10.52 -6.78 -2.23
CA LYS A 73 -10.98 -7.98 -2.94
C LYS A 73 -12.19 -7.62 -3.78
N GLU A 74 -12.10 -7.87 -5.08
CA GLU A 74 -13.21 -7.68 -6.01
C GLU A 74 -13.19 -8.81 -7.04
N SER A 75 -14.34 -9.41 -7.31
CA SER A 75 -14.51 -10.51 -8.28
C SER A 75 -13.47 -11.62 -8.13
N GLY A 76 -13.23 -12.07 -6.89
CA GLY A 76 -12.26 -13.12 -6.56
C GLY A 76 -10.79 -12.66 -6.53
N ASN A 77 -10.47 -11.47 -7.02
CA ASN A 77 -9.12 -10.93 -7.07
C ASN A 77 -8.79 -10.10 -5.83
N LEU A 78 -7.82 -10.57 -5.03
CA LEU A 78 -7.22 -9.80 -3.94
C LEU A 78 -6.00 -9.02 -4.43
N VAL A 79 -5.96 -7.72 -4.16
CA VAL A 79 -4.81 -6.83 -4.35
C VAL A 79 -4.46 -6.15 -3.03
N LYS A 80 -3.18 -5.82 -2.86
CA LYS A 80 -2.69 -5.07 -1.71
C LYS A 80 -1.74 -3.93 -2.08
N CYS A 81 -1.66 -2.94 -1.21
CA CYS A 81 -0.74 -1.81 -1.33
C CYS A 81 -0.13 -1.49 0.04
N TYR A 82 1.18 -1.25 0.09
CA TYR A 82 1.80 -0.67 1.27
C TYR A 82 1.28 0.75 1.43
N VAL A 83 0.95 1.14 2.66
CA VAL A 83 0.43 2.48 2.98
C VAL A 83 1.49 3.28 3.72
N GLY A 84 2.10 2.70 4.75
CA GLY A 84 3.11 3.38 5.56
C GLY A 84 3.08 2.98 7.03
N LEU A 85 3.74 3.78 7.85
CA LEU A 85 3.60 3.77 9.31
C LEU A 85 2.38 4.61 9.71
N ASP A 86 2.09 4.72 11.02
CA ASP A 86 0.94 5.45 11.55
C ASP A 86 0.88 6.91 11.02
N GLU A 87 2.02 7.57 10.86
CA GLU A 87 2.13 8.95 10.35
C GLU A 87 1.80 9.08 8.86
N GLY A 88 1.87 7.96 8.13
CA GLY A 88 1.53 7.91 6.70
C GLY A 88 0.04 7.84 6.45
N LEU A 89 -0.81 7.72 7.47
CA LEU A 89 -2.26 7.55 7.32
C LEU A 89 -2.99 8.91 7.20
N THR A 90 -2.51 9.74 6.28
CA THR A 90 -3.15 10.99 5.88
C THR A 90 -4.25 10.75 4.84
N ILE A 91 -5.19 11.69 4.70
CA ILE A 91 -6.24 11.62 3.68
C ILE A 91 -5.63 11.52 2.28
N GLU A 92 -4.62 12.35 1.99
CA GLU A 92 -3.91 12.34 0.70
C GLU A 92 -3.36 10.95 0.34
N ASN A 93 -2.66 10.30 1.28
CA ASN A 93 -2.09 8.98 1.03
C ASN A 93 -3.17 7.91 0.88
N LEU A 94 -4.24 7.98 1.69
CA LEU A 94 -5.37 7.06 1.59
C LEU A 94 -6.11 7.19 0.24
N GLU A 95 -6.26 8.39 -0.29
CA GLU A 95 -6.82 8.59 -1.64
C GLU A 95 -5.87 8.07 -2.74
N ALA A 96 -4.56 8.32 -2.61
CA ALA A 96 -3.57 7.79 -3.56
C ALA A 96 -3.58 6.24 -3.58
N VAL A 97 -3.67 5.62 -2.41
CA VAL A 97 -3.76 4.16 -2.26
C VAL A 97 -5.04 3.60 -2.89
N ALA A 98 -6.16 4.31 -2.78
CA ALA A 98 -7.43 3.91 -3.42
C ALA A 98 -7.26 3.74 -4.94
N LYS A 99 -6.64 4.74 -5.59
CA LYS A 99 -6.33 4.73 -7.02
C LYS A 99 -5.37 3.59 -7.39
N GLN A 100 -4.29 3.40 -6.60
CA GLN A 100 -3.32 2.32 -6.84
C GLN A 100 -3.94 0.93 -6.74
N LEU A 101 -4.83 0.69 -5.77
CA LEU A 101 -5.56 -0.57 -5.67
C LEU A 101 -6.41 -0.82 -6.90
N ASN A 102 -7.02 0.23 -7.46
CA ASN A 102 -7.82 0.15 -8.68
C ASN A 102 -7.02 -0.18 -9.92
N GLU A 103 -5.88 0.47 -10.11
CA GLU A 103 -4.99 0.12 -11.19
C GLU A 103 -4.47 -1.30 -11.07
N LYS A 104 -4.06 -1.74 -9.87
CA LYS A 104 -3.60 -3.12 -9.62
C LYS A 104 -4.71 -4.12 -9.94
N LEU A 105 -5.94 -3.82 -9.56
CA LEU A 105 -7.06 -4.69 -9.81
C LEU A 105 -7.40 -4.76 -11.30
N LYS A 106 -7.50 -3.62 -11.99
CA LYS A 106 -7.67 -3.55 -13.44
C LYS A 106 -6.61 -4.37 -14.16
N ARG A 107 -5.33 -4.21 -13.79
CA ARG A 107 -4.22 -5.02 -14.33
C ARG A 107 -4.41 -6.51 -14.07
N LYS A 108 -4.86 -6.91 -12.87
CA LYS A 108 -5.04 -8.31 -12.49
C LYS A 108 -6.23 -8.94 -13.23
N VAL A 109 -7.33 -8.20 -13.37
CA VAL A 109 -8.50 -8.59 -14.19
C VAL A 109 -8.11 -8.71 -15.66
N THR A 110 -7.41 -7.72 -16.22
CA THR A 110 -6.93 -7.81 -17.61
C THR A 110 -6.01 -9.02 -17.81
N LYS A 111 -5.14 -9.33 -16.84
CA LYS A 111 -4.28 -10.51 -16.90
C LYS A 111 -5.07 -11.82 -16.77
N SER A 112 -6.04 -11.91 -15.85
CA SER A 112 -6.86 -13.11 -15.71
C SER A 112 -7.74 -13.35 -16.93
N VAL A 113 -8.34 -12.29 -17.48
CA VAL A 113 -9.15 -12.34 -18.71
C VAL A 113 -8.28 -12.70 -19.91
N SER A 114 -7.06 -12.15 -20.01
CA SER A 114 -6.11 -12.53 -21.06
C SER A 114 -5.68 -13.99 -20.96
N VAL A 115 -5.50 -14.56 -19.77
CA VAL A 115 -5.15 -15.98 -19.60
C VAL A 115 -6.31 -16.89 -20.00
N THR A 116 -7.56 -16.54 -19.66
CA THR A 116 -8.75 -17.29 -20.12
C THR A 116 -9.03 -17.13 -21.60
N ASN A 117 -8.76 -15.94 -22.17
CA ASN A 117 -8.93 -15.69 -23.60
C ASN A 117 -7.73 -16.14 -24.43
N SER A 118 -6.56 -16.44 -23.86
CA SER A 118 -5.38 -16.96 -24.58
C SER A 118 -5.53 -18.41 -25.07
N LEU A 119 -6.65 -19.09 -24.77
CA LEU A 119 -7.07 -20.27 -25.55
C LEU A 119 -7.69 -19.88 -26.91
N VAL A 120 -7.85 -18.57 -27.19
CA VAL A 120 -8.38 -17.99 -28.43
C VAL A 120 -7.58 -16.73 -28.81
N THR A 121 -6.45 -16.95 -29.52
CA THR A 121 -5.76 -16.03 -30.46
C THR A 121 -5.31 -14.60 -30.03
N ASP A 122 -3.98 -14.47 -29.90
CA ASP A 122 -3.04 -13.52 -30.55
C ASP A 122 -2.94 -12.00 -30.20
N ARG A 123 -1.66 -11.57 -30.05
CA ARG A 123 -1.01 -10.24 -30.17
C ARG A 123 -1.45 -9.02 -29.30
N GLY A 124 -0.72 -8.80 -28.19
CA GLY A 124 -0.70 -7.48 -27.50
C GLY A 124 0.28 -7.30 -26.32
N ALA A 125 1.33 -8.11 -26.20
CA ALA A 125 2.11 -8.25 -24.95
C ALA A 125 3.44 -7.44 -24.86
N VAL A 126 3.83 -6.65 -25.87
CA VAL A 126 5.24 -6.24 -25.99
C VAL A 126 5.65 -5.02 -25.14
N THR A 127 4.80 -4.06 -24.82
CA THR A 127 5.29 -2.78 -24.23
C THR A 127 5.48 -2.75 -22.71
N LYS A 128 4.74 -3.55 -21.92
CA LYS A 128 4.82 -3.50 -20.44
C LYS A 128 5.96 -4.34 -19.86
N VAL A 129 6.40 -5.39 -20.57
CA VAL A 129 7.52 -6.23 -20.14
C VAL A 129 8.83 -5.46 -20.32
N ASP A 130 8.99 -4.79 -21.46
CA ASP A 130 10.18 -3.99 -21.77
C ASP A 130 10.40 -2.84 -20.78
N GLU A 131 9.32 -2.17 -20.36
CA GLU A 131 9.41 -1.07 -19.39
C GLU A 131 9.76 -1.55 -17.97
N ILE A 132 9.23 -2.71 -17.56
CA ILE A 132 9.60 -3.36 -16.29
C ILE A 132 11.06 -3.78 -16.32
N GLU A 133 11.53 -4.38 -17.42
CA GLU A 133 12.94 -4.77 -17.58
C GLU A 133 13.87 -3.55 -17.55
N LYS A 134 13.47 -2.44 -18.17
CA LYS A 134 14.21 -1.18 -18.14
C LYS A 134 14.33 -0.61 -16.72
N LEU A 135 13.21 -0.54 -15.99
CA LEU A 135 13.18 -0.05 -14.60
C LEU A 135 13.93 -0.97 -13.63
N GLN A 136 13.94 -2.28 -13.88
CA GLN A 136 14.74 -3.24 -13.11
C GLN A 136 16.24 -3.08 -13.36
N LYS A 137 16.64 -2.83 -14.61
CA LYS A 137 18.03 -2.48 -14.95
C LYS A 137 18.49 -1.21 -14.26
N GLU A 138 17.65 -0.19 -14.23
CA GLU A 138 17.97 1.09 -13.59
C GLU A 138 18.09 0.96 -12.07
N ASN A 139 17.16 0.25 -11.42
CA ASN A 139 17.26 -0.06 -9.99
C ASN A 139 18.56 -0.82 -9.65
N LYS A 140 18.93 -1.81 -10.46
CA LYS A 140 20.18 -2.56 -10.25
C LYS A 140 21.42 -1.68 -10.41
N LYS A 141 21.38 -0.70 -11.33
CA LYS A 141 22.46 0.28 -11.51
C LYS A 141 22.57 1.22 -10.31
N LEU A 142 21.45 1.75 -9.83
CA LEU A 142 21.41 2.63 -8.66
C LEU A 142 21.91 1.91 -7.40
N GLN A 143 21.50 0.65 -7.18
CA GLN A 143 21.99 -0.16 -6.07
C GLN A 143 23.51 -0.37 -6.11
N ARG A 144 24.10 -0.57 -7.29
CA ARG A 144 25.55 -0.67 -7.45
C ARG A 144 26.25 0.65 -7.10
N GLN A 145 25.69 1.78 -7.54
CA GLN A 145 26.25 3.10 -7.22
C GLN A 145 26.18 3.40 -5.73
N VAL A 146 25.04 3.12 -5.07
CA VAL A 146 24.90 3.27 -3.62
C VAL A 146 25.92 2.42 -2.88
N LYS A 147 26.11 1.16 -3.27
CA LYS A 147 27.11 0.27 -2.67
C LYS A 147 28.54 0.80 -2.86
N GLN A 148 28.83 1.38 -4.04
CA GLN A 148 30.13 1.96 -4.33
C GLN A 148 30.40 3.22 -3.50
N LEU A 149 29.41 4.12 -3.40
CA LEU A 149 29.51 5.32 -2.57
C LEU A 149 29.67 4.96 -1.09
N GLN A 150 28.94 3.96 -0.59
CA GLN A 150 29.11 3.44 0.76
C GLN A 150 30.52 2.89 1.00
N ARG A 151 31.10 2.17 0.04
CA ARG A 151 32.48 1.69 0.12
C ARG A 151 33.48 2.84 0.10
N GLN A 152 33.27 3.85 -0.73
CA GLN A 152 34.11 5.05 -0.78
C GLN A 152 34.06 5.82 0.55
N LEU A 153 32.88 5.96 1.14
CA LEU A 153 32.72 6.56 2.48
C LEU A 153 33.41 5.72 3.56
N GLN A 154 33.34 4.38 3.51
CA GLN A 154 34.04 3.51 4.45
C GLN A 154 35.57 3.63 4.36
N ILE A 155 36.10 3.77 3.14
CA ILE A 155 37.53 3.97 2.88
C ILE A 155 37.98 5.36 3.36
N ALA A 156 37.21 6.40 3.05
CA ALA A 156 37.49 7.77 3.47
C ALA A 156 37.44 7.94 5.00
N LEU A 157 36.64 7.12 5.69
CA LEU A 157 36.55 7.09 7.16
C LEU A 157 37.56 6.14 7.82
N GLY A 158 38.53 5.59 7.07
CA GLY A 158 39.67 4.85 7.62
C GLY A 158 39.34 3.49 8.25
N LYS A 159 38.19 2.88 7.95
CA LYS A 159 37.84 1.54 8.48
C LYS A 159 38.36 0.46 7.54
N PRO A 160 39.15 -0.54 8.01
CA PRO A 160 39.68 -1.59 7.14
C PRO A 160 38.55 -2.48 6.60
N VAL A 161 38.61 -2.76 5.29
CA VAL A 161 37.75 -3.74 4.61
C VAL A 161 38.33 -5.11 4.87
N ALA A 162 37.64 -5.92 5.69
CA ALA A 162 37.86 -7.37 5.78
C ALA A 162 37.10 -8.10 4.68
#